data_AF-A0A357D1X1-F1
#
_entry.id   AF-A0A357D1X1-F1
#
_cell.length_a   1.000
_cell.length_b   1.000
_cell.length_c   1.000
_cell.angle_alpha   90.00
_cell.angle_beta   90.00
_cell.angle_gamma   90.00
#
_symmetry.space_group_name_H-M   'P 1'
#
loop_
_entity.id
_entity.type
_entity.pdbx_description
1 polymer ?
#
loop_
_entity_poly.entity_id
_entity_poly.type
_entity_poly.pdbx_seq_one_letter_code
_entity_poly.pdbx_strand_id
1 'polypeptide(L)'
;MKEEQQWYIETENLLKLYWRSKERLLRLQAKERVLESSLEELKKNMVSSKAIPGYARKHGIMSWGSRKGDFDYSSLMVEYEHLIDAISRDLVKNNRALVSTQTRIYEILEFMTPFELIFNRLSDEEKKLTEGKYLLNLSNYQIADILHCSEKRIRTMQKKILAKIADWAGKCSSNDSGYINNVASTSELP
;
A
#
# COMPACT_ATOMS: atom_id res chain seq x y z
N MET A 1 4.39 18.14 -32.13
CA MET A 1 3.23 18.06 -31.21
C MET A 1 3.03 19.46 -30.63
N LYS A 2 1.79 19.95 -30.52
CA LYS A 2 1.52 21.24 -29.88
C LYS A 2 1.86 21.11 -28.39
N GLU A 3 2.49 22.12 -27.79
CA GLU A 3 2.91 22.13 -26.37
C GLU A 3 1.76 21.75 -25.42
N GLU A 4 0.52 22.11 -25.79
CA GLU A 4 -0.71 21.74 -25.08
C GLU A 4 -0.92 20.23 -24.92
N GLN A 5 -0.55 19.43 -25.92
CA GLN A 5 -0.69 17.98 -25.85
C GLN A 5 0.38 17.37 -24.93
N GLN A 6 1.54 18.02 -24.79
CA GLN A 6 2.67 17.47 -24.06
C GLN A 6 2.46 17.58 -22.54
N TRP A 7 2.10 18.75 -22.02
CA TRP A 7 1.84 18.90 -20.58
C TRP A 7 0.67 18.03 -20.12
N TYR A 8 -0.34 17.85 -20.97
CA TYR A 8 -1.49 16.99 -20.68
C TYR A 8 -1.06 15.53 -20.46
N ILE A 9 -0.28 14.98 -21.40
CA ILE A 9 0.23 13.61 -21.31
C ILE A 9 1.14 13.43 -20.09
N GLU A 10 2.04 14.39 -19.85
CA GLU A 10 2.94 14.32 -18.70
C GLU A 10 2.19 14.36 -17.36
N THR A 11 1.16 15.20 -17.25
CA THR A 11 0.35 15.33 -16.04
C THR A 11 -0.51 14.09 -15.82
N GLU A 12 -1.05 13.51 -16.89
CA GLU A 12 -1.77 12.24 -16.83
C GLU A 12 -0.85 11.08 -16.41
N ASN A 13 0.39 11.04 -16.89
CA ASN A 13 1.38 10.04 -16.48
C ASN A 13 1.78 10.20 -15.01
N LEU A 14 1.90 11.44 -14.52
CA LEU A 14 2.14 11.74 -13.11
C LEU A 14 0.99 11.21 -12.24
N LEU A 15 -0.26 11.43 -12.62
CA LEU A 15 -1.44 10.88 -11.94
C LEU A 15 -1.41 9.35 -11.90
N LYS A 16 -1.12 8.70 -13.03
CA LYS A 16 -0.98 7.24 -13.11
C LYS A 16 0.12 6.74 -12.17
N LEU A 17 1.27 7.42 -12.14
CA LEU A 17 2.41 7.05 -11.29
C LEU A 17 2.07 7.22 -9.80
N TYR A 18 1.41 8.31 -9.43
CA TYR A 18 0.95 8.56 -8.07
C TYR A 18 0.02 7.45 -7.58
N TRP A 19 -1.05 7.15 -8.33
CA TRP A 19 -2.02 6.12 -7.91
C TRP A 19 -1.43 4.70 -7.89
N ARG A 20 -0.54 4.36 -8.83
CA ARG A 20 0.21 3.09 -8.79
C ARG A 20 1.13 2.99 -7.58
N SER A 21 1.78 4.09 -7.20
CA SER A 21 2.64 4.15 -6.01
C SER A 21 1.82 3.98 -4.74
N LYS A 22 0.64 4.62 -4.68
CA LYS A 22 -0.32 4.48 -3.58
C LYS A 22 -0.86 3.06 -3.43
N GLU A 23 -1.21 2.41 -4.54
CA GLU A 23 -1.62 1.00 -4.55
C GLU A 23 -0.49 0.09 -4.03
N ARG A 24 0.74 0.31 -4.51
CA ARG A 24 1.91 -0.44 -4.06
C ARG A 24 2.18 -0.22 -2.56
N LEU A 25 2.03 1.00 -2.06
CA LEU A 25 2.15 1.35 -0.65
C LEU A 25 1.15 0.55 0.20
N LEU A 26 -0.14 0.53 -0.19
CA LEU A 26 -1.17 -0.23 0.53
C LEU A 26 -0.86 -1.73 0.58
N ARG A 27 -0.38 -2.31 -0.52
CA ARG A 27 0.04 -3.72 -0.57
C ARG A 27 1.23 -4.00 0.35
N LEU A 28 2.21 -3.09 0.41
CA LEU A 28 3.36 -3.24 1.30
C LEU A 28 2.97 -3.10 2.76
N GLN A 29 2.08 -2.16 3.10
CA GLN A 29 1.55 -2.02 4.46
C GLN A 29 0.74 -3.25 4.90
N ALA A 30 -0.04 -3.85 4.00
CA ALA A 30 -0.71 -5.12 4.28
C ALA A 30 0.30 -6.25 4.54
N LYS A 31 1.35 -6.32 3.73
CA LYS A 31 2.45 -7.29 3.90
C LYS A 31 3.20 -7.08 5.22
N GLU A 32 3.46 -5.84 5.60
CA GLU A 32 4.08 -5.49 6.89
C GLU A 32 3.29 -6.06 8.06
N ARG A 33 1.98 -5.81 8.11
CA ARG A 33 1.10 -6.35 9.17
C ARG A 33 1.12 -7.88 9.25
N VAL A 34 1.14 -8.56 8.10
CA VAL A 34 1.23 -10.03 8.04
C VAL A 34 2.57 -10.52 8.60
N LEU A 35 3.67 -9.85 8.26
CA LEU A 35 5.00 -10.18 8.78
C LEU A 35 5.10 -9.94 10.29
N GLU A 36 4.54 -8.84 10.80
CA GLU A 36 4.49 -8.54 12.23
C GLU A 36 3.72 -9.62 12.99
N SER A 37 2.53 -10.00 12.51
CA SER A 37 1.73 -11.09 13.09
C SER A 37 2.51 -12.41 13.10
N SER A 38 3.16 -12.75 11.98
CA SER A 38 3.96 -13.98 11.89
C SER A 38 5.14 -13.98 12.85
N LEU A 39 5.81 -12.83 13.05
CA LEU A 39 6.89 -12.69 14.02
C LEU A 39 6.40 -12.84 15.46
N GLU A 40 5.22 -12.32 15.79
CA GLU A 40 4.61 -12.52 17.11
C GLU A 40 4.28 -14.00 17.37
N GLU A 41 3.72 -14.69 16.39
CA GLU A 41 3.45 -16.13 16.46
C GLU A 41 4.73 -16.94 16.66
N LEU A 42 5.77 -16.65 15.87
CA LEU A 42 7.07 -17.32 16.01
C LEU A 42 7.71 -17.06 17.39
N LYS A 43 7.58 -15.85 17.93
CA LYS A 43 8.05 -15.52 19.29
C LYS A 43 7.28 -16.31 20.34
N LYS A 44 5.95 -16.42 20.22
CA LYS A 44 5.12 -17.23 21.13
C LYS A 44 5.52 -18.71 21.06
N ASN A 45 5.72 -19.25 19.86
CA ASN A 45 6.18 -20.62 19.64
C ASN A 45 7.57 -20.85 20.23
N MET A 46 8.49 -19.90 20.10
CA MET A 46 9.82 -20.01 20.70
C MET A 46 9.76 -20.06 22.23
N VAL A 47 8.88 -19.26 22.86
CA VAL A 47 8.70 -19.26 24.32
C VAL A 47 8.06 -20.58 24.78
N SER A 48 7.04 -21.08 24.09
CA SER A 48 6.40 -22.36 24.44
C SER A 48 7.35 -23.54 24.26
N SER A 49 8.08 -23.60 23.14
CA SER A 49 9.10 -24.64 22.88
C SER A 49 10.23 -24.63 23.91
N LYS A 50 10.64 -23.46 24.42
CA LYS A 50 11.63 -23.37 25.51
C LYS A 50 11.06 -23.73 26.89
N ALA A 51 9.77 -23.51 27.13
CA ALA A 51 9.13 -23.83 28.40
C ALA A 51 8.97 -25.33 28.62
N ILE A 52 8.74 -26.11 27.56
CA ILE A 52 8.45 -27.55 27.64
C ILE A 52 9.61 -28.37 28.25
N PRO A 53 10.88 -28.23 27.81
CA PRO A 53 12.01 -28.90 28.45
C PRO A 53 12.23 -28.45 29.90
N GLY A 54 12.03 -27.16 30.19
CA GLY A 54 12.17 -26.59 31.54
C GLY A 54 11.13 -27.12 32.53
N TYR A 55 9.88 -27.26 32.09
CA TYR A 55 8.78 -27.79 32.90
C TYR A 55 8.93 -29.31 33.15
N ALA A 56 9.30 -30.07 32.11
CA ALA A 56 9.56 -31.51 32.21
C ALA A 56 10.75 -31.80 33.14
N ARG A 57 11.83 -31.01 33.06
CA ARG A 57 13.00 -31.11 33.93
C ARG A 57 12.71 -30.69 35.38
N LYS A 58 11.88 -29.66 35.61
CA LYS A 58 11.62 -29.10 36.95
C LYS A 58 10.56 -29.89 37.74
N HIS A 59 9.57 -30.45 37.07
CA HIS A 59 8.45 -31.10 37.75
C HIS A 59 8.46 -32.63 37.70
N GLY A 60 9.34 -33.26 36.92
CA GLY A 60 9.38 -34.73 36.83
C GLY A 60 8.05 -35.36 36.41
N ILE A 61 7.16 -34.56 35.78
CA ILE A 61 5.82 -35.00 35.36
C ILE A 61 6.01 -35.79 34.07
N MET A 62 6.28 -37.08 34.22
CA MET A 62 5.91 -38.06 33.22
C MET A 62 4.62 -38.75 33.68
N SER A 63 3.69 -38.91 32.73
CA SER A 63 2.55 -39.80 32.87
C SER A 63 3.04 -41.15 33.41
N TRP A 64 2.56 -41.52 34.59
CA TRP A 64 2.87 -42.79 35.27
C TRP A 64 2.42 -44.05 34.49
N GLY A 65 1.95 -43.91 33.24
CA GLY A 65 1.36 -44.98 32.44
C GLY A 65 2.30 -45.75 31.49
N SER A 66 3.51 -45.28 31.19
CA SER A 66 4.40 -45.96 30.22
C SER A 66 5.70 -46.44 30.86
N ARG A 67 5.60 -47.45 31.73
CA ARG A 67 6.73 -48.34 32.03
C ARG A 67 6.68 -49.56 31.10
N LYS A 68 7.37 -49.46 29.96
CA LYS A 68 8.05 -50.56 29.24
C LYS A 68 8.65 -49.99 27.94
N GLY A 69 9.97 -49.85 27.90
CA GLY A 69 10.74 -49.41 26.73
C GLY A 69 11.62 -48.21 27.06
N ASP A 70 12.91 -48.29 26.71
CA ASP A 70 13.88 -47.21 26.82
C ASP A 70 13.36 -45.96 26.13
N PHE A 71 12.81 -45.01 26.91
CA PHE A 71 12.44 -43.71 26.39
C PHE A 71 13.71 -42.90 26.22
N ASP A 72 14.20 -42.81 24.98
CA ASP A 72 15.43 -42.08 24.67
C ASP A 72 15.19 -40.57 24.73
N TYR A 73 15.45 -40.01 25.91
CA TYR A 73 15.39 -38.57 26.16
C TYR A 73 16.35 -37.77 25.25
N SER A 74 17.42 -38.41 24.79
CA SER A 74 18.45 -37.76 23.97
C SER A 74 17.90 -37.44 22.58
N SER A 75 17.23 -38.38 21.92
CA SER A 75 16.58 -38.13 20.62
C SER A 75 15.49 -37.07 20.71
N LEU A 76 14.65 -37.10 21.76
CA LEU A 76 13.64 -36.07 21.97
C LEU A 76 14.27 -34.66 22.11
N MET A 77 15.39 -34.55 22.83
CA MET A 77 16.08 -33.26 23.00
C MET A 77 16.69 -32.75 21.70
N VAL A 78 17.25 -33.64 20.87
CA VAL A 78 17.75 -33.29 19.53
C VAL A 78 16.61 -32.76 18.64
N GLU A 79 15.42 -33.36 18.70
CA GLU A 79 14.25 -32.86 17.97
C GLU A 79 13.84 -31.45 18.43
N TYR A 80 13.85 -31.18 19.74
CA TYR A 80 13.59 -29.84 20.28
C TYR A 80 14.63 -28.80 19.85
N GLU A 81 15.91 -29.17 19.84
CA GLU A 81 16.98 -28.30 19.34
C GLU A 81 16.77 -27.96 17.87
N HIS A 82 16.46 -28.95 17.03
CA HIS A 82 16.13 -28.74 15.62
C HIS A 82 14.90 -27.84 15.42
N LEU A 83 13.86 -27.99 16.25
CA LEU A 83 12.69 -27.11 16.22
C LEU A 83 13.03 -25.67 16.62
N ILE A 84 13.81 -25.48 17.68
CA ILE A 84 14.26 -24.16 18.12
C ILE A 84 15.14 -23.50 17.04
N ASP A 85 16.02 -24.26 16.39
CA ASP A 85 16.87 -23.79 15.30
C ASP A 85 16.07 -23.48 14.02
N ALA A 86 14.99 -24.20 13.76
CA ALA A 86 14.07 -23.86 12.67
C ALA A 86 13.36 -22.53 12.96
N ILE A 87 12.77 -22.39 14.16
CA ILE A 87 12.06 -21.17 14.59
C ILE A 87 13.01 -19.96 14.59
N SER A 88 14.25 -20.12 15.06
CA SER A 88 15.24 -19.04 15.11
C SER A 88 15.64 -18.57 13.70
N ARG A 89 15.82 -19.50 12.75
CA ARG A 89 16.08 -19.18 11.34
C ARG A 89 14.91 -18.44 10.70
N ASP A 90 13.68 -18.88 10.96
CA ASP A 90 12.48 -18.23 10.43
C ASP A 90 12.26 -16.83 11.03
N LEU A 91 12.56 -16.64 12.32
CA LEU A 91 12.55 -15.31 12.95
C LEU A 91 13.52 -14.35 12.27
N VAL A 92 14.75 -14.77 12.01
CA VAL A 92 15.75 -13.94 11.32
C VAL A 92 15.31 -13.63 9.89
N LYS A 93 14.77 -14.62 9.17
CA LYS A 93 14.27 -14.46 7.80
C LYS A 93 13.10 -13.48 7.74
N ASN A 94 12.12 -13.62 8.60
CA ASN A 94 10.94 -12.74 8.65
C ASN A 94 11.32 -11.32 9.10
N ASN A 95 12.25 -11.16 10.05
CA ASN A 95 12.77 -9.85 10.43
C ASN A 95 13.48 -9.16 9.25
N ARG A 96 14.32 -9.87 8.49
CA ARG A 96 14.97 -9.29 7.29
C ARG A 96 13.92 -8.86 6.26
N ALA A 97 12.90 -9.68 6.03
CA ALA A 97 11.81 -9.35 5.12
C ALA A 97 10.98 -8.14 5.60
N LEU A 98 10.76 -8.02 6.91
CA LEU A 98 10.07 -6.89 7.53
C LEU A 98 10.86 -5.59 7.33
N VAL A 99 12.14 -5.58 7.71
CA VAL A 99 13.03 -4.42 7.54
C VAL A 99 13.07 -3.98 6.07
N SER A 100 13.25 -4.92 5.13
CA SER A 100 13.24 -4.60 3.70
C SER A 100 11.90 -4.02 3.23
N THR A 101 10.78 -4.53 3.74
CA THR A 101 9.44 -4.01 3.43
C THR A 101 9.26 -2.60 3.97
N GLN A 102 9.68 -2.35 5.21
CA GLN A 102 9.66 -1.04 5.85
C GLN A 102 10.51 -0.01 5.11
N THR A 103 11.76 -0.36 4.75
CA THR A 103 12.62 0.50 3.93
C THR A 103 11.91 0.87 2.62
N ARG A 104 11.27 -0.09 1.95
CA ARG A 104 10.58 0.18 0.70
C ARG A 104 9.33 1.06 0.88
N ILE A 105 8.63 0.93 2.01
CA ILE A 105 7.52 1.82 2.38
C ILE A 105 8.04 3.25 2.52
N TYR A 106 9.12 3.46 3.27
CA TYR A 106 9.72 4.78 3.47
C TYR A 106 10.16 5.43 2.16
N GLU A 107 10.83 4.69 1.28
CA GLU A 107 11.22 5.18 -0.05
C GLU A 107 10.02 5.66 -0.89
N ILE A 108 8.91 4.91 -0.85
CA ILE A 108 7.69 5.28 -1.58
C ILE A 108 7.04 6.51 -0.95
N LEU A 109 6.99 6.60 0.37
CA LEU A 109 6.43 7.76 1.09
C LEU A 109 7.23 9.03 0.78
N GLU A 110 8.56 8.96 0.82
CA GLU A 110 9.45 10.07 0.48
C GLU A 110 9.21 10.52 -0.97
N PHE A 111 9.14 9.59 -1.91
CA PHE A 111 8.80 9.87 -3.30
C PHE A 111 7.41 10.50 -3.45
N MET A 112 6.41 10.05 -2.70
CA MET A 112 5.03 10.52 -2.80
C MET A 112 4.79 11.89 -2.15
N THR A 113 5.60 12.26 -1.16
CA THR A 113 5.45 13.50 -0.37
C THR A 113 5.23 14.77 -1.21
N PRO A 114 6.05 15.09 -2.24
CA PRO A 114 5.81 16.28 -3.05
C PRO A 114 4.48 16.23 -3.82
N PHE A 115 4.05 15.04 -4.24
CA PHE A 115 2.76 14.87 -4.92
C PHE A 115 1.60 15.04 -3.95
N GLU A 116 1.68 14.49 -2.73
CA GLU A 116 0.64 14.64 -1.71
C GLU A 116 0.31 16.11 -1.43
N LEU A 117 1.30 17.02 -1.45
CA LEU A 117 1.06 18.46 -1.32
C LEU A 117 0.19 19.03 -2.44
N ILE A 118 0.36 18.55 -3.67
CA ILE A 118 -0.43 18.94 -4.84
C ILE A 118 -1.82 18.31 -4.75
N PHE A 119 -1.90 17.01 -4.44
CA PHE A 119 -3.15 16.25 -4.34
C PHE A 119 -4.03 16.71 -3.18
N ASN A 120 -3.45 17.18 -2.08
CA ASN A 120 -4.19 17.71 -0.95
C ASN A 120 -4.97 19.00 -1.27
N ARG A 121 -4.58 19.72 -2.32
CA ARG A 121 -5.31 20.90 -2.82
C ARG A 121 -6.56 20.57 -3.64
N LEU A 122 -6.68 19.31 -4.11
CA LEU A 122 -7.89 18.87 -4.81
C LEU A 122 -9.05 18.70 -3.82
N SER A 123 -10.27 18.97 -4.30
CA SER A 123 -11.47 18.68 -3.52
C SER A 123 -11.69 17.18 -3.38
N ASP A 124 -12.51 16.76 -2.41
CA ASP A 124 -12.80 15.35 -2.20
C ASP A 124 -13.52 14.71 -3.41
N GLU A 125 -14.34 15.47 -4.12
CA GLU A 125 -14.94 15.02 -5.39
C GLU A 125 -13.88 14.78 -6.48
N GLU A 126 -12.90 15.68 -6.59
CA GLU A 126 -11.81 15.58 -7.56
C GLU A 126 -10.87 14.39 -7.22
N LYS A 127 -10.62 14.17 -5.93
CA LYS A 127 -9.89 12.99 -5.44
C LYS A 127 -10.63 11.70 -5.77
N LYS A 128 -11.94 11.60 -5.48
CA LYS A 128 -12.75 10.43 -5.82
C LYS A 128 -12.79 10.17 -7.33
N LEU A 129 -12.87 11.21 -8.14
CA LEU A 129 -12.85 11.10 -9.60
C LEU A 129 -11.50 10.56 -10.09
N THR A 130 -10.39 11.09 -9.59
CA THR A 130 -9.05 10.62 -9.99
C THR A 130 -8.75 9.21 -9.48
N GLU A 131 -9.20 8.87 -8.27
CA GLU A 131 -9.13 7.53 -7.72
C GLU A 131 -9.91 6.53 -8.58
N GLY A 132 -11.19 6.82 -8.85
CA GLY A 132 -12.04 5.99 -9.71
C GLY A 132 -11.42 5.76 -11.08
N LYS A 133 -10.77 6.78 -11.65
CA LYS A 133 -10.17 6.69 -12.98
C LYS A 133 -8.86 5.91 -13.02
N TYR A 134 -7.92 6.21 -12.12
CA TYR A 134 -6.54 5.74 -12.22
C TYR A 134 -6.19 4.58 -11.29
N LEU A 135 -6.91 4.41 -10.19
CA LEU A 135 -6.76 3.27 -9.28
C LEU A 135 -7.72 2.14 -9.66
N LEU A 136 -9.01 2.48 -9.80
CA LEU A 136 -10.07 1.49 -10.03
C LEU A 136 -10.34 1.20 -11.52
N ASN A 137 -9.71 1.95 -12.43
CA ASN A 137 -9.89 1.85 -13.89
C ASN A 137 -11.36 1.92 -14.34
N LEU A 138 -12.19 2.72 -13.65
CA LEU A 138 -13.60 2.85 -13.97
C LEU A 138 -13.82 3.68 -15.24
N SER A 139 -14.89 3.36 -15.96
CA SER A 139 -15.39 4.16 -17.06
C SER A 139 -15.94 5.50 -16.57
N ASN A 140 -16.00 6.49 -17.46
CA ASN A 140 -16.55 7.81 -17.11
C ASN A 140 -18.04 7.72 -16.73
N TYR A 141 -18.78 6.74 -17.27
CA TYR A 141 -20.17 6.47 -16.89
C TYR A 141 -20.27 5.95 -15.45
N GLN A 142 -19.47 4.95 -15.07
CA GLN A 142 -19.47 4.43 -13.70
C GLN A 142 -19.08 5.50 -12.67
N ILE A 143 -18.10 6.36 -13.00
CA ILE A 143 -17.71 7.47 -12.13
C ILE A 143 -18.85 8.51 -12.06
N ALA A 144 -19.52 8.79 -13.17
CA ALA A 144 -20.68 9.68 -13.23
C ALA A 144 -21.82 9.17 -12.33
N ASP A 145 -22.09 7.86 -12.35
CA ASP A 145 -23.08 7.23 -11.48
C ASP A 145 -22.71 7.35 -9.99
N ILE A 146 -21.44 7.08 -9.64
CA ILE A 146 -20.93 7.20 -8.25
C ILE A 146 -21.00 8.64 -7.74
N LEU A 147 -20.72 9.62 -8.61
CA LEU A 147 -20.73 11.04 -8.28
C LEU A 147 -22.08 11.72 -8.56
N HIS A 148 -23.11 10.95 -8.90
CA HIS A 148 -24.46 11.42 -9.22
C HIS A 148 -24.47 12.61 -10.20
N CYS A 149 -23.71 12.51 -11.29
CA CYS A 149 -23.58 13.57 -12.28
C CYS A 149 -23.57 13.04 -13.72
N SER A 150 -23.50 13.93 -14.71
CA SER A 150 -23.45 13.52 -16.12
C SER A 150 -22.04 13.14 -16.56
N GLU A 151 -21.94 12.21 -17.51
CA GLU A 151 -20.67 11.79 -18.12
C GLU A 151 -19.90 12.96 -18.75
N LYS A 152 -20.63 13.92 -19.35
CA LYS A 152 -20.09 15.18 -19.85
C LYS A 152 -19.42 16.01 -18.75
N ARG A 153 -20.05 16.10 -17.57
CA ARG A 153 -19.47 16.80 -16.40
C ARG A 153 -18.18 16.13 -15.94
N ILE A 154 -18.13 14.79 -15.87
CA ILE A 154 -16.92 14.03 -15.54
C ILE A 154 -15.76 14.34 -16.49
N ARG A 155 -16.00 14.33 -17.81
CA ARG A 155 -14.97 14.67 -18.81
C ARG A 155 -14.44 16.10 -18.60
N THR A 156 -15.32 17.05 -18.33
CA THR A 156 -14.93 18.44 -18.07
C THR A 156 -14.13 18.57 -16.78
N MET A 157 -14.55 17.88 -15.71
CA MET A 157 -13.83 17.84 -14.44
C MET A 157 -12.44 17.23 -14.61
N GLN A 158 -12.30 16.12 -15.35
CA GLN A 158 -11.00 15.50 -15.65
C GLN A 158 -10.04 16.50 -16.31
N LYS A 159 -10.49 17.21 -17.34
CA LYS A 159 -9.68 18.23 -18.02
C LYS A 159 -9.29 19.37 -17.06
N LYS A 160 -10.22 19.85 -16.24
CA LYS A 160 -9.96 20.90 -15.23
C LYS A 160 -8.95 20.44 -14.18
N ILE A 161 -9.06 19.20 -13.70
CA ILE A 161 -8.12 18.63 -12.73
C ILE A 161 -6.72 18.55 -13.33
N LEU A 162 -6.58 18.05 -14.56
CA LEU A 162 -5.28 17.98 -15.24
C LEU A 162 -4.66 19.36 -15.42
N ALA A 163 -5.46 20.37 -15.82
CA ALA A 163 -4.97 21.74 -15.94
C ALA A 163 -4.53 22.32 -14.57
N LYS A 164 -5.31 22.13 -13.51
CA LYS A 164 -4.95 22.56 -12.14
C LYS A 164 -3.64 21.94 -11.67
N ILE A 165 -3.47 20.63 -11.87
CA ILE A 165 -2.25 19.92 -11.44
C ILE A 165 -1.05 20.40 -12.27
N ALA A 166 -1.21 20.62 -13.57
CA ALA A 166 -0.15 21.13 -14.43
C ALA A 166 0.29 22.54 -14.03
N ASP A 167 -0.67 23.41 -13.68
CA ASP A 167 -0.42 24.75 -13.15
C ASP A 167 0.34 24.70 -11.81
N TRP A 168 -0.11 23.88 -10.87
CA TRP A 168 0.56 23.71 -9.57
C TRP A 168 1.93 23.06 -9.67
N ALA A 169 2.17 22.22 -10.68
CA ALA A 169 3.46 21.63 -10.97
C ALA A 169 4.40 22.59 -11.73
N GLY A 170 3.95 23.80 -12.07
CA GLY A 170 4.72 24.80 -12.82
C GLY A 170 4.91 24.47 -14.30
N LYS A 171 4.07 23.59 -14.87
CA LYS A 171 4.15 23.15 -16.28
C LYS A 171 3.32 24.00 -17.23
N CYS A 172 2.30 24.69 -16.73
CA CYS A 172 1.58 25.72 -17.49
C CYS A 172 2.20 27.08 -17.17
N SER A 173 2.70 27.79 -18.19
CA SER A 173 2.97 29.22 -18.02
C SER A 173 1.64 29.94 -17.80
N SER A 174 1.59 30.84 -16.83
CA SER A 174 0.42 31.57 -16.35
C SER A 174 -0.25 32.51 -17.39
N ASN A 175 -0.03 32.32 -18.69
CA ASN A 175 -0.60 33.12 -19.77
C ASN A 175 -1.86 32.54 -20.41
N ASP A 176 -2.25 31.29 -20.12
CA ASP A 176 -3.46 30.67 -20.69
C ASP A 176 -4.71 30.76 -19.79
N SER A 177 -4.59 31.37 -18.60
CA SER A 177 -5.71 31.56 -17.66
C SER A 177 -6.85 32.44 -18.24
N GLY A 178 -6.57 33.21 -19.30
CA GLY A 178 -7.56 34.03 -20.00
C GLY A 178 -8.55 33.25 -20.90
N TYR A 179 -8.23 32.02 -21.29
CA TYR A 179 -9.08 31.25 -22.23
C TYR A 179 -10.07 30.29 -21.56
N ILE A 180 -9.83 29.89 -20.31
CA ILE A 180 -10.72 28.95 -19.60
C ILE A 180 -12.05 29.62 -19.22
N ASN A 181 -12.06 30.94 -19.02
CA ASN A 181 -13.28 31.70 -18.71
C ASN A 181 -14.14 32.01 -19.95
N ASN A 182 -13.60 31.93 -21.17
CA ASN A 182 -14.34 32.30 -22.39
C ASN A 182 -15.14 31.15 -23.02
N VAL A 183 -14.88 29.89 -22.63
CA VAL A 183 -15.64 28.72 -23.13
C VAL A 183 -16.92 28.47 -22.31
N ALA A 184 -17.05 29.11 -21.15
CA ALA A 184 -18.26 29.02 -20.32
C ALA A 184 -19.36 30.04 -20.72
N SER A 185 -19.04 31.03 -21.56
CA SER A 185 -19.92 32.18 -21.84
C SER A 185 -20.51 32.23 -23.26
N THR A 186 -20.35 31.18 -24.07
CA THR A 186 -20.81 31.17 -25.49
C THR A 186 -21.85 30.09 -25.81
N SER A 187 -22.64 29.66 -24.82
CA SER A 187 -23.77 28.74 -25.05
C SER A 187 -25.08 29.24 -24.44
N GLU A 188 -25.42 30.50 -24.67
CA GLU A 188 -26.80 31.00 -24.54
C GLU A 188 -27.18 31.72 -25.84
N LEU A 189 -28.44 31.51 -26.26
CA LEU A 189 -29.12 31.85 -27.52
C LEU A 189 -29.07 30.74 -28.59
N PRO A 190 -30.22 30.43 -29.23
CA PRO A 190 -31.36 31.31 -29.51
C PRO A 190 -32.43 31.41 -28.41
#